data_AF-A0A849SGG5-F1
#
_entry.id   AF-A0A849SGG5-F1
#
_cell.length_a   1.000
_cell.length_b   1.000
_cell.length_c   1.000
_cell.angle_alpha   90.00
_cell.angle_beta   90.00
_cell.angle_gamma   90.00
#
_symmetry.space_group_name_H-M   'P 1'
#
loop_
_entity.id
_entity.type
_entity.pdbx_description
1 polymer ?
#
loop_
_entity_poly.entity_id
_entity_poly.type
_entity_poly.pdbx_seq_one_letter_code
_entity_poly.pdbx_strand_id
1 'polypeptide(L)'
;MIPLIPSFSKFGFIVASVRSAGARVLTPVLALALVFGFSTRALAVDVNITADNAYVFDYGPAAGPTSLFGGVENCLSSEIFSCGPGPEAYLGVPALSGEYLYVVTWSDGGVTQGVLGDFTDGSTIVRTGQQGWQVFATGLDIDPDCGPGSSVPSLATVTTQIGLANSNSGGVNSSVGWVGPTGGSLGTIGVLAIGELNDSAAGNFPIVCNILNNARWMWYNPDPLSITDPFRIGAAPNLPNDNNEFLIFRLPAEIATSIGGKTWGRLKVSYR
;
A
#
# COMPACT_ATOMS: atom_id res chain seq x y z
N MET A 1 -25.92 35.28 33.17
CA MET A 1 -27.09 35.10 32.30
C MET A 1 -26.82 33.88 31.43
N ILE A 2 -27.47 32.76 31.75
CA ILE A 2 -27.43 31.50 31.00
C ILE A 2 -28.81 31.34 30.35
N PRO A 3 -28.87 30.98 29.06
CA PRO A 3 -29.73 29.87 28.64
C PRO A 3 -28.97 28.93 27.68
N LEU A 4 -28.86 27.63 27.99
CA LEU A 4 -29.82 26.55 27.78
C LEU A 4 -29.67 25.88 26.40
N ILE A 5 -29.10 24.68 26.46
CA ILE A 5 -28.99 23.63 25.45
C ILE A 5 -30.39 23.08 25.13
N PRO A 6 -30.76 22.84 23.86
CA PRO A 6 -31.84 21.93 23.54
C PRO A 6 -31.33 20.48 23.40
N SER A 7 -31.83 19.66 24.30
CA SER A 7 -31.84 18.20 24.31
C SER A 7 -32.59 17.66 23.08
N PHE A 8 -31.99 16.72 22.35
CA PHE A 8 -32.68 15.95 21.30
C PHE A 8 -33.36 14.73 21.92
N SER A 9 -34.68 14.71 21.80
CA SER A 9 -35.59 13.71 22.31
C SER A 9 -35.80 12.54 21.34
N LYS A 10 -35.83 11.33 21.94
CA LYS A 10 -36.77 10.22 21.66
C LYS A 10 -36.83 9.67 20.22
N PHE A 11 -36.12 8.56 20.01
CA PHE A 11 -36.50 7.56 19.02
C PHE A 11 -37.81 6.88 19.45
N GLY A 12 -38.88 7.07 18.67
CA GLY A 12 -40.14 6.35 18.82
C GLY A 12 -40.10 5.03 18.04
N PHE A 13 -40.31 3.91 18.74
CA PHE A 13 -40.64 2.63 18.12
C PHE A 13 -42.15 2.55 17.92
N ILE A 14 -42.60 2.39 16.68
CA ILE A 14 -44.00 2.08 16.35
C ILE A 14 -44.14 0.56 16.41
N VAL A 15 -44.89 0.04 17.38
CA VAL A 15 -45.33 -1.36 17.41
C VAL A 15 -46.77 -1.41 16.89
N ALA A 16 -46.96 -2.00 15.71
CA ALA A 16 -48.28 -2.29 15.19
C ALA A 16 -48.95 -3.40 16.02
N SER A 17 -50.12 -3.13 16.59
CA SER A 17 -50.96 -4.10 17.28
C SER A 17 -51.88 -4.80 16.29
N VAL A 18 -51.68 -6.10 16.07
CA VAL A 18 -52.64 -6.97 15.39
C VAL A 18 -53.38 -7.77 16.46
N ARG A 19 -54.69 -7.56 16.58
CA ARG A 19 -55.56 -8.42 17.40
C ARG A 19 -55.99 -9.63 16.59
N SER A 20 -55.60 -10.83 17.02
CA SER A 20 -56.41 -12.03 16.79
C SER A 20 -56.22 -13.00 17.95
N ALA A 21 -57.34 -13.59 18.38
CA ALA A 21 -57.47 -14.42 19.55
C ALA A 21 -56.79 -15.78 19.38
N GLY A 22 -56.10 -16.24 20.42
CA GLY A 22 -55.52 -17.59 20.46
C GLY A 22 -54.41 -17.67 21.49
N ALA A 23 -54.72 -18.22 22.66
CA ALA A 23 -53.78 -18.37 23.77
C ALA A 23 -52.52 -19.16 23.38
N ARG A 24 -51.34 -18.52 23.46
CA ARG A 24 -50.06 -19.17 23.76
C ARG A 24 -49.19 -18.22 24.58
N VAL A 25 -48.76 -18.70 25.74
CA VAL A 25 -47.81 -18.04 26.64
C VAL A 25 -46.50 -17.85 25.88
N LEU A 26 -46.18 -16.60 25.54
CA LEU A 26 -44.90 -16.22 24.92
C LEU A 26 -44.00 -15.65 26.01
N THR A 27 -43.07 -16.47 26.47
CA THR A 27 -41.96 -16.06 27.32
C THR A 27 -41.11 -15.02 26.56
N PRO A 28 -40.87 -13.82 27.10
CA PRO A 28 -39.97 -12.87 26.45
C PRO A 28 -38.54 -13.39 26.60
N VAL A 29 -37.99 -13.97 25.55
CA VAL A 29 -36.55 -14.26 25.49
C VAL A 29 -35.84 -12.93 25.29
N LEU A 30 -35.35 -12.36 26.38
CA LEU A 30 -34.44 -11.22 26.38
C LEU A 30 -33.12 -11.68 25.74
N ALA A 31 -32.95 -11.44 24.45
CA ALA A 31 -31.71 -11.71 23.74
C ALA A 31 -30.65 -10.69 24.20
N LEU A 32 -29.87 -11.07 25.21
CA LEU A 32 -28.67 -10.34 25.61
C LEU A 32 -27.62 -10.52 24.49
N ALA A 33 -27.54 -9.55 23.58
CA ALA A 33 -26.47 -9.51 22.59
C ALA A 33 -25.14 -9.25 23.33
N LEU A 34 -24.39 -10.33 23.63
CA LEU A 34 -23.00 -10.23 24.01
C LEU A 34 -22.24 -9.63 22.82
N VAL A 35 -21.93 -8.34 22.90
CA VAL A 35 -20.92 -7.72 22.06
C VAL A 35 -19.58 -8.26 22.54
N PHE A 36 -19.16 -9.40 21.98
CA PHE A 36 -17.78 -9.84 22.11
C PHE A 36 -16.92 -8.80 21.38
N GLY A 37 -16.30 -7.91 22.14
CA GLY A 37 -15.26 -7.02 21.63
C GLY A 37 -14.09 -7.88 21.19
N PHE A 38 -14.00 -8.16 19.89
CA PHE A 38 -12.79 -8.72 19.31
C PHE A 38 -11.71 -7.64 19.41
N SER A 39 -10.78 -7.82 20.36
CA SER A 39 -9.56 -7.02 20.38
C SER A 39 -8.68 -7.49 19.23
N THR A 40 -8.78 -6.84 18.07
CA THR A 40 -7.79 -6.99 17.01
C THR A 40 -6.47 -6.46 17.56
N ARG A 41 -5.52 -7.35 17.89
CA ARG A 41 -4.17 -6.92 18.19
C ARG A 41 -3.53 -6.45 16.88
N ALA A 42 -3.05 -5.21 16.85
CA ALA A 42 -2.13 -4.78 15.81
C ALA A 42 -0.93 -5.73 15.82
N LEU A 43 -0.56 -6.25 14.65
CA LEU A 43 0.69 -6.98 14.46
C LEU A 43 1.81 -5.94 14.41
N ALA A 44 2.98 -6.33 14.90
CA ALA A 44 4.20 -5.53 14.79
C ALA A 44 5.02 -6.10 13.63
N VAL A 45 5.37 -5.26 12.66
CA VAL A 45 6.14 -5.64 11.48
C VAL A 45 7.48 -4.93 11.48
N ASP A 46 8.55 -5.68 11.31
CA ASP A 46 9.87 -5.14 11.04
C ASP A 46 10.02 -4.96 9.53
N VAL A 47 10.59 -3.82 9.11
CA VAL A 47 10.68 -3.40 7.72
C VAL A 47 12.11 -3.04 7.39
N ASN A 48 12.66 -3.63 6.34
CA ASN A 48 13.88 -3.18 5.68
C ASN A 48 13.50 -2.70 4.28
N ILE A 49 13.82 -1.45 3.93
CA ILE A 49 13.38 -0.85 2.68
C ILE A 49 14.40 0.17 2.19
N THR A 50 14.50 0.33 0.86
CA THR A 50 15.17 1.46 0.22
C THR A 50 14.48 1.78 -1.09
N ALA A 51 14.73 2.99 -1.59
CA ALA A 51 14.33 3.43 -2.92
C ALA A 51 15.43 4.29 -3.53
N ASP A 52 15.50 4.24 -4.86
CA ASP A 52 16.20 5.22 -5.67
C ASP A 52 15.12 6.18 -6.21
N ASN A 53 14.81 7.29 -5.53
CA ASN A 53 15.55 7.91 -4.41
C ASN A 53 14.80 7.89 -3.08
N ALA A 54 13.47 8.01 -3.10
CA ALA A 54 12.73 8.38 -1.90
C ALA A 54 11.51 7.51 -1.67
N TYR A 55 11.13 7.37 -0.40
CA TYR A 55 9.92 6.64 -0.04
C TYR A 55 9.28 7.10 1.27
N VAL A 56 7.98 6.80 1.34
CA VAL A 56 7.24 6.60 2.59
C VAL A 56 6.46 5.29 2.49
N PHE A 57 6.10 4.71 3.63
CA PHE A 57 5.25 3.51 3.65
C PHE A 57 4.37 3.51 4.88
N ASP A 58 3.26 2.77 4.81
CA ASP A 58 2.47 2.40 5.99
C ASP A 58 1.45 1.31 5.63
N TYR A 59 0.70 0.85 6.62
CA TYR A 59 -0.45 -0.01 6.47
C TYR A 59 -1.75 0.78 6.56
N GLY A 60 -2.79 0.33 5.87
CA GLY A 60 -4.12 0.92 6.01
C GLY A 60 -5.21 0.26 5.18
N PRO A 61 -6.48 0.65 5.38
CA PRO A 61 -7.59 0.12 4.59
C PRO A 61 -7.43 0.45 3.11
N ALA A 62 -8.31 -0.11 2.26
CA ALA A 62 -8.30 0.15 0.82
C ALA A 62 -8.37 1.65 0.43
N ALA A 63 -8.87 2.50 1.33
CA ALA A 63 -8.95 3.95 1.15
C ALA A 63 -7.57 4.64 1.27
N GLY A 64 -6.56 3.97 1.83
CA GLY A 64 -5.22 4.48 2.02
C GLY A 64 -4.68 4.27 3.45
N PRO A 65 -3.40 4.59 3.67
CA PRO A 65 -2.79 4.52 4.99
C PRO A 65 -3.37 5.54 5.97
N THR A 66 -3.16 5.34 7.27
CA THR A 66 -3.59 6.29 8.32
C THR A 66 -2.46 7.17 8.85
N SER A 67 -1.21 6.80 8.59
CA SER A 67 0.01 7.56 8.86
C SER A 67 1.00 7.34 7.71
N LEU A 68 2.20 7.90 7.81
CA LEU A 68 3.30 7.63 6.88
C LEU A 68 4.58 7.48 7.72
N PHE A 69 5.24 6.34 7.59
CA PHE A 69 6.60 6.11 8.11
C PHE A 69 7.62 6.41 7.01
N GLY A 70 8.84 6.73 7.42
CA GLY A 70 9.91 7.13 6.51
C GLY A 70 9.89 8.62 6.21
N GLY A 71 9.88 8.96 4.93
CA GLY A 71 10.17 10.30 4.44
C GLY A 71 11.66 10.46 4.20
N VAL A 72 12.31 9.37 3.80
CA VAL A 72 13.72 9.32 3.44
C VAL A 72 13.84 9.72 1.98
N GLU A 73 14.81 10.57 1.70
CA GLU A 73 15.19 11.03 0.37
C GLU A 73 16.69 10.71 0.19
N ASN A 74 17.01 9.61 -0.50
CA ASN A 74 18.37 9.16 -0.72
C ASN A 74 19.01 9.96 -1.85
N CYS A 75 20.08 10.67 -1.53
CA CYS A 75 20.76 11.60 -2.43
C CYS A 75 22.09 11.06 -2.93
N LEU A 76 22.62 10.06 -2.23
CA LEU A 76 23.85 9.37 -2.55
C LEU A 76 23.59 7.89 -2.71
N SER A 77 24.27 7.27 -3.69
CA SER A 77 24.21 5.82 -3.88
C SER A 77 24.61 5.03 -2.63
N SER A 78 25.43 5.59 -1.74
CA SER A 78 25.78 4.95 -0.46
C SER A 78 24.62 4.85 0.53
N GLU A 79 23.63 5.73 0.40
CA GLU A 79 22.40 5.73 1.22
C GLU A 79 21.44 4.64 0.71
N ILE A 80 21.56 4.23 -0.56
CA ILE A 80 20.72 3.18 -1.14
C ILE A 80 21.36 1.79 -0.96
N PHE A 81 22.64 1.66 -1.31
CA PHE A 81 23.25 0.34 -1.54
C PHE A 81 24.22 -0.14 -0.44
N SER A 82 24.78 0.76 0.37
CA SER A 82 25.87 0.38 1.29
C SER A 82 25.35 -0.30 2.57
N CYS A 83 26.19 -1.09 3.23
CA CYS A 83 25.85 -1.67 4.54
C CYS A 83 25.92 -0.66 5.72
N GLY A 84 26.26 0.60 5.42
CA GLY A 84 26.40 1.69 6.39
C GLY A 84 25.12 2.53 6.46
N PRO A 85 25.08 3.74 5.85
CA PRO A 85 23.85 4.54 5.77
C PRO A 85 22.68 3.72 5.23
N GLY A 86 22.84 3.13 4.04
CA GLY A 86 22.12 1.95 3.57
C GLY A 86 20.60 1.96 3.65
N PRO A 87 19.95 0.82 3.33
CA PRO A 87 18.51 0.70 3.52
C PRO A 87 18.14 0.87 4.99
N GLU A 88 17.02 1.52 5.23
CA GLU A 88 16.54 1.79 6.57
C GLU A 88 15.78 0.59 7.15
N ALA A 89 15.91 0.46 8.47
CA ALA A 89 15.22 -0.54 9.26
C ALA A 89 14.23 0.13 10.24
N TYR A 90 12.96 -0.27 10.18
CA TYR A 90 11.92 0.14 11.13
C TYR A 90 11.46 -1.08 11.91
N LEU A 91 11.46 -0.99 13.24
CA LEU A 91 11.08 -2.10 14.11
C LEU A 91 9.70 -1.89 14.71
N GLY A 92 8.89 -2.94 14.69
CA GLY A 92 7.58 -2.97 15.33
C GLY A 92 6.56 -1.97 14.77
N VAL A 93 6.58 -1.74 13.46
CA VAL A 93 5.58 -0.92 12.76
C VAL A 93 4.19 -1.55 12.94
N PRO A 94 3.18 -0.81 13.44
CA PRO A 94 1.84 -1.35 13.58
C PRO A 94 1.22 -1.70 12.22
N ALA A 95 0.76 -2.94 12.07
CA ALA A 95 0.00 -3.42 10.93
C ALA A 95 -1.34 -3.99 11.40
N LEU A 96 -2.43 -3.67 10.70
CA LEU A 96 -3.73 -4.26 10.98
C LEU A 96 -4.06 -5.36 9.96
N SER A 97 -4.72 -6.41 10.43
CA SER A 97 -5.13 -7.52 9.58
C SER A 97 -6.25 -7.09 8.63
N GLY A 98 -6.18 -7.52 7.35
CA GLY A 98 -7.17 -7.20 6.33
C GLY A 98 -6.96 -5.87 5.60
N GLU A 99 -5.85 -5.20 5.88
CA GLU A 99 -5.46 -3.92 5.27
C GLU A 99 -4.57 -4.12 4.03
N TYR A 100 -3.99 -3.05 3.50
CA TYR A 100 -2.96 -3.06 2.47
C TYR A 100 -1.65 -2.56 3.07
N LEU A 101 -0.54 -3.12 2.64
CA LEU A 101 0.76 -2.45 2.72
C LEU A 101 0.84 -1.46 1.57
N TYR A 102 1.08 -0.18 1.87
CA TYR A 102 1.34 0.87 0.90
C TYR A 102 2.81 1.27 0.95
N VAL A 103 3.43 1.36 -0.21
CA VAL A 103 4.77 1.94 -0.38
C VAL A 103 4.65 3.02 -1.43
N VAL A 104 5.05 4.22 -1.11
CA VAL A 104 4.93 5.40 -1.96
C VAL A 104 6.34 5.87 -2.25
N THR A 105 6.65 6.09 -3.52
CA THR A 105 8.03 6.37 -3.96
C THR A 105 8.05 7.51 -4.95
N TRP A 106 9.19 8.18 -4.99
CA TRP A 106 9.50 9.18 -6.00
C TRP A 106 11.01 9.25 -6.22
N SER A 107 11.41 9.70 -7.40
CA SER A 107 12.80 9.71 -7.87
C SER A 107 13.11 11.00 -8.62
N ASP A 108 14.39 11.23 -8.89
CA ASP A 108 14.91 12.45 -9.52
C ASP A 108 14.98 12.38 -11.06
N GLY A 109 14.39 11.35 -11.68
CA GLY A 109 14.50 11.07 -13.11
C GLY A 109 15.93 10.82 -13.57
N GLY A 110 16.82 10.38 -12.67
CA GLY A 110 18.25 10.23 -12.90
C GLY A 110 18.72 8.77 -12.85
N VAL A 111 19.48 8.34 -13.87
CA VAL A 111 20.25 7.07 -13.95
C VAL A 111 19.45 5.78 -13.72
N THR A 112 19.00 5.51 -12.50
CA THR A 112 18.25 4.34 -12.06
C THR A 112 17.09 4.73 -11.14
N GLN A 113 16.06 3.89 -11.10
CA GLN A 113 14.88 4.13 -10.28
C GLN A 113 14.23 2.82 -9.87
N GLY A 114 13.77 2.74 -8.63
CA GLY A 114 13.17 1.52 -8.11
C GLY A 114 12.98 1.53 -6.61
N VAL A 115 12.17 0.59 -6.13
CA VAL A 115 12.01 0.31 -4.70
C VAL A 115 12.24 -1.16 -4.38
N LEU A 116 12.88 -1.41 -3.25
CA LEU A 116 13.27 -2.73 -2.78
C LEU A 116 13.03 -2.85 -1.27
N GLY A 117 12.50 -3.98 -0.81
CA GLY A 117 12.31 -4.20 0.62
C GLY A 117 11.76 -5.56 1.03
N ASP A 118 11.88 -5.84 2.33
CA ASP A 118 11.23 -6.95 3.02
C ASP A 118 10.54 -6.48 4.30
N PHE A 119 9.44 -7.15 4.62
CA PHE A 119 8.51 -6.81 5.69
C PHE A 119 8.17 -8.10 6.43
N THR A 120 8.47 -8.18 7.72
CA THR A 120 8.34 -9.42 8.51
C THR A 120 7.63 -9.21 9.84
N ASP A 121 6.67 -10.07 10.16
CA ASP A 121 6.06 -10.13 11.50
C ASP A 121 6.76 -11.14 12.43
N GLY A 122 7.95 -11.61 12.03
CA GLY A 122 8.72 -12.67 12.68
C GLY A 122 8.29 -14.09 12.30
N SER A 123 7.16 -14.26 11.63
CA SER A 123 6.64 -15.56 11.17
C SER A 123 6.47 -15.64 9.65
N THR A 124 6.13 -14.52 9.02
CA THR A 124 5.87 -14.39 7.59
C THR A 124 6.68 -13.23 7.05
N ILE A 125 7.25 -13.42 5.86
CA ILE A 125 8.05 -12.40 5.19
C ILE A 125 7.40 -12.07 3.85
N VAL A 126 6.97 -10.81 3.73
CA VAL A 126 6.56 -10.16 2.49
C VAL A 126 7.77 -9.50 1.86
N ARG A 127 7.88 -9.57 0.53
CA ARG A 127 8.99 -8.97 -0.21
C ARG A 127 8.48 -8.17 -1.38
N THR A 128 9.18 -7.11 -1.74
CA THR A 128 8.94 -6.42 -3.00
C THR A 128 9.10 -7.41 -4.17
N GLY A 129 8.22 -7.27 -5.15
CA GLY A 129 8.14 -8.06 -6.37
C GLY A 129 7.64 -9.51 -6.21
N GLN A 130 7.17 -9.89 -5.02
CA GLN A 130 6.38 -11.12 -4.89
C GLN A 130 5.00 -11.00 -5.57
N GLN A 131 4.27 -12.11 -5.70
CA GLN A 131 2.95 -12.07 -6.31
C GLN A 131 1.95 -11.22 -5.49
N GLY A 132 1.14 -10.42 -6.20
CA GLY A 132 0.04 -9.65 -5.62
C GLY A 132 0.26 -8.15 -5.53
N TRP A 133 1.50 -7.69 -5.74
CA TRP A 133 1.78 -6.26 -5.82
C TRP A 133 1.06 -5.60 -7.00
N GLN A 134 0.62 -4.36 -6.77
CA GLN A 134 0.08 -3.46 -7.76
C GLN A 134 0.77 -2.11 -7.63
N VAL A 135 0.81 -1.34 -8.71
CA VAL A 135 1.26 0.05 -8.72
C VAL A 135 0.18 0.94 -9.32
N PHE A 136 0.11 2.16 -8.83
CA PHE A 136 -0.57 3.27 -9.46
C PHE A 136 0.47 4.37 -9.71
N ALA A 137 0.77 4.61 -10.99
CA ALA A 137 1.46 5.82 -11.41
C ALA A 137 0.47 6.98 -11.42
N THR A 138 0.77 8.03 -10.66
CA THR A 138 -0.17 9.14 -10.40
C THR A 138 -0.23 10.15 -11.54
N GLY A 139 0.81 10.19 -12.39
CA GLY A 139 0.99 11.22 -13.42
C GLY A 139 1.48 12.57 -12.87
N LEU A 140 1.96 12.59 -11.62
CA LEU A 140 2.59 13.74 -11.01
C LEU A 140 4.11 13.53 -10.90
N ASP A 141 4.82 14.65 -10.92
CA ASP A 141 6.26 14.73 -10.68
C ASP A 141 6.54 15.19 -9.26
N ILE A 142 7.39 14.46 -8.54
CA ILE A 142 7.90 14.87 -7.24
C ILE A 142 9.37 14.48 -7.23
N ASP A 143 10.25 15.48 -7.22
CA ASP A 143 11.68 15.24 -7.11
C ASP A 143 12.10 15.20 -5.64
N PRO A 144 12.97 14.25 -5.23
CA PRO A 144 13.54 14.25 -3.88
C PRO A 144 14.28 15.56 -3.60
N ASP A 145 14.05 16.15 -2.42
CA ASP A 145 14.78 17.33 -1.98
C ASP A 145 16.04 16.90 -1.21
N CYS A 146 17.17 16.93 -1.91
CA CYS A 146 18.49 16.65 -1.32
C CYS A 146 19.07 17.80 -0.48
N GLY A 147 18.23 18.76 -0.09
CA GLY A 147 18.53 19.91 0.73
C GLY A 147 17.83 19.89 2.09
N PRO A 148 17.73 21.05 2.77
CA PRO A 148 17.05 21.15 4.07
C PRO A 148 15.52 21.21 3.96
N GLY A 149 14.96 21.22 2.74
CA GLY A 149 13.53 21.07 2.55
C GLY A 149 13.14 19.59 2.50
N SER A 150 11.88 19.31 2.21
CA SER A 150 11.39 17.95 2.07
C SER A 150 10.30 17.95 1.00
N SER A 151 10.43 17.05 0.04
CA SER A 151 9.42 16.85 -1.02
C SER A 151 8.38 15.79 -0.64
N VAL A 152 8.46 15.26 0.59
CA VAL A 152 7.64 14.14 1.06
C VAL A 152 6.14 14.43 0.86
N PRO A 153 5.43 13.59 0.06
CA PRO A 153 4.01 13.77 -0.18
C PRO A 153 3.20 13.70 1.12
N SER A 154 2.27 14.64 1.30
CA SER A 154 1.39 14.62 2.46
C SER A 154 0.48 13.38 2.46
N LEU A 155 0.06 12.91 3.64
CA LEU A 155 -0.93 11.84 3.76
C LEU A 155 -2.23 12.12 2.99
N ALA A 156 -2.67 13.38 2.97
CA ALA A 156 -3.85 13.80 2.21
C ALA A 156 -3.64 13.66 0.70
N THR A 157 -2.44 14.00 0.20
CA THR A 157 -2.05 13.81 -1.21
C THR A 157 -2.07 12.32 -1.57
N VAL A 158 -1.41 11.48 -0.77
CA VAL A 158 -1.37 10.02 -0.99
C VAL A 158 -2.78 9.42 -0.99
N THR A 159 -3.60 9.76 0.01
CA THR A 159 -4.99 9.28 0.12
C THR A 159 -5.84 9.71 -1.08
N THR A 160 -5.66 10.94 -1.56
CA THR A 160 -6.36 11.45 -2.74
C THR A 160 -6.01 10.64 -3.99
N GLN A 161 -4.71 10.37 -4.21
CA GLN A 161 -4.25 9.57 -5.34
C GLN A 161 -4.75 8.12 -5.27
N ILE A 162 -4.76 7.51 -4.09
CA ILE A 162 -5.36 6.18 -3.87
C ILE A 162 -6.85 6.17 -4.22
N GLY A 163 -7.58 7.24 -3.88
CA GLY A 163 -8.98 7.41 -4.27
C GLY A 163 -9.19 7.43 -5.79
N LEU A 164 -8.32 8.13 -6.53
CA LEU A 164 -8.34 8.15 -8.00
C LEU A 164 -8.04 6.76 -8.58
N ALA A 165 -7.03 6.09 -8.05
CA ALA A 165 -6.64 4.75 -8.48
C ALA A 165 -7.76 3.72 -8.28
N ASN A 166 -8.44 3.78 -7.12
CA ASN A 166 -9.58 2.93 -6.80
C ASN A 166 -10.79 3.17 -7.70
N SER A 167 -10.93 4.38 -8.24
CA SER A 167 -12.04 4.79 -9.11
C SER A 167 -11.72 4.64 -10.60
N ASN A 168 -10.51 4.18 -10.96
CA ASN A 168 -9.98 4.20 -12.33
C ASN A 168 -10.11 5.59 -12.98
N SER A 169 -9.80 6.65 -12.22
CA SER A 169 -9.98 8.04 -12.63
C SER A 169 -8.68 8.84 -12.54
N GLY A 170 -7.53 8.18 -12.64
CA GLY A 170 -6.23 8.85 -12.76
C GLY A 170 -6.18 9.78 -13.98
N GLY A 171 -5.41 10.86 -13.85
CA GLY A 171 -5.31 11.90 -14.87
C GLY A 171 -4.44 11.52 -16.07
N VAL A 172 -4.08 12.53 -16.86
CA VAL A 172 -3.08 12.43 -17.92
C VAL A 172 -1.76 11.92 -17.34
N ASN A 173 -1.01 11.11 -18.10
CA ASN A 173 0.26 10.47 -17.72
C ASN A 173 0.18 9.49 -16.53
N SER A 174 -1.00 9.25 -15.99
CA SER A 174 -1.21 8.23 -14.95
C SER A 174 -1.40 6.85 -15.58
N SER A 175 -1.34 5.82 -14.73
CA SER A 175 -1.80 4.46 -15.06
C SER A 175 -3.34 4.32 -15.12
N VAL A 176 -4.09 5.42 -14.89
CA VAL A 176 -5.55 5.52 -14.73
C VAL A 176 -6.10 4.82 -13.49
N GLY A 177 -5.59 3.63 -13.17
CA GLY A 177 -5.94 2.85 -12.00
C GLY A 177 -4.84 1.85 -11.65
N TRP A 178 -5.11 0.97 -10.69
CA TRP A 178 -4.13 -0.03 -10.25
C TRP A 178 -3.77 -1.02 -11.35
N VAL A 179 -2.47 -1.18 -11.61
CA VAL A 179 -1.92 -2.18 -12.54
C VAL A 179 -1.00 -3.16 -11.81
N GLY A 180 -1.09 -4.43 -12.18
CA GLY A 180 -0.16 -5.47 -11.75
C GLY A 180 0.87 -5.79 -12.84
N PRO A 181 1.65 -6.88 -12.68
CA PRO A 181 2.67 -7.28 -13.65
C PRO A 181 2.14 -7.65 -15.03
N THR A 182 0.84 -7.92 -15.14
CA THR A 182 0.15 -8.25 -16.39
C THR A 182 -0.83 -7.16 -16.82
N GLY A 183 -0.72 -5.95 -16.25
CA GLY A 183 -1.63 -4.84 -16.47
C GLY A 183 -2.75 -4.77 -15.43
N GLY A 184 -3.75 -3.94 -15.68
CA GLY A 184 -4.90 -3.72 -14.80
C GLY A 184 -6.24 -4.01 -15.49
N SER A 185 -7.28 -3.32 -15.02
CA SER A 185 -8.62 -3.39 -15.62
C SER A 185 -8.64 -2.74 -17.01
N LEU A 186 -9.68 -3.00 -17.80
CA LEU A 186 -9.83 -2.35 -19.10
C LEU A 186 -9.72 -0.81 -18.97
N GLY A 187 -8.83 -0.20 -19.74
CA GLY A 187 -8.58 1.24 -19.73
C GLY A 187 -7.41 1.69 -18.85
N THR A 188 -6.82 0.81 -18.04
CA THR A 188 -5.54 1.12 -17.37
C THR A 188 -4.37 1.06 -18.35
N ILE A 189 -3.31 1.81 -18.05
CA ILE A 189 -2.11 1.92 -18.89
C ILE A 189 -0.92 1.34 -18.13
N GLY A 190 -0.01 0.69 -18.87
CA GLY A 190 1.24 0.18 -18.34
C GLY A 190 1.09 -1.06 -17.44
N VAL A 191 2.20 -1.40 -16.77
CA VAL A 191 2.32 -2.56 -15.89
C VAL A 191 3.21 -2.25 -14.69
N LEU A 192 3.06 -3.03 -13.61
CA LEU A 192 4.08 -3.13 -12.57
C LEU A 192 5.29 -3.91 -13.14
N ALA A 193 6.44 -3.25 -13.26
CA ALA A 193 7.68 -3.90 -13.61
C ALA A 193 8.26 -4.64 -12.39
N ILE A 194 8.65 -5.90 -12.61
CA ILE A 194 9.36 -6.71 -11.62
C ILE A 194 10.80 -6.89 -12.11
N GLY A 195 11.74 -6.32 -11.36
CA GLY A 195 13.15 -6.26 -11.71
C GLY A 195 13.96 -7.45 -11.23
N GLU A 196 15.26 -7.22 -11.18
CA GLU A 196 16.24 -8.19 -10.72
C GLU A 196 16.11 -8.51 -9.22
N LEU A 197 16.69 -9.64 -8.84
CA LEU A 197 16.81 -10.08 -7.45
C LEU A 197 17.94 -9.33 -6.76
N ASN A 198 17.85 -9.19 -5.44
CA ASN A 198 18.93 -8.67 -4.61
C ASN A 198 20.05 -9.71 -4.33
N ASP A 199 20.43 -10.51 -5.32
CA ASP A 199 21.38 -11.63 -5.18
C ASP A 199 22.62 -11.52 -6.07
N SER A 200 22.66 -10.52 -6.94
CA SER A 200 23.71 -10.31 -7.93
C SER A 200 23.90 -8.83 -8.20
N ALA A 201 25.15 -8.40 -8.39
CA ALA A 201 25.49 -7.02 -8.78
C ALA A 201 25.69 -6.88 -10.30
N ALA A 202 25.18 -7.82 -11.11
CA ALA A 202 25.42 -7.88 -12.54
C ALA A 202 24.40 -7.10 -13.38
N GLY A 203 23.25 -6.71 -12.82
CA GLY A 203 22.24 -5.93 -13.52
C GLY A 203 22.37 -4.43 -13.28
N ASN A 204 21.23 -3.79 -13.04
CA ASN A 204 21.12 -2.33 -12.92
C ASN A 204 21.56 -1.83 -11.54
N PHE A 205 21.33 -2.63 -10.50
CA PHE A 205 21.56 -2.27 -9.12
C PHE A 205 22.69 -3.10 -8.50
N PRO A 206 23.53 -2.49 -7.64
CA PRO A 206 24.35 -3.24 -6.69
C PRO A 206 23.48 -4.06 -5.72
N ILE A 207 24.10 -5.04 -5.06
CA ILE A 207 23.45 -5.74 -3.95
C ILE A 207 23.25 -4.77 -2.78
N VAL A 208 22.01 -4.65 -2.33
CA VAL A 208 21.61 -3.86 -1.17
C VAL A 208 21.77 -4.70 0.11
N CYS A 209 22.51 -4.19 1.09
CA CYS A 209 22.70 -4.89 2.36
C CYS A 209 21.40 -4.96 3.18
N ASN A 210 21.29 -5.85 4.18
CA ASN A 210 20.14 -5.92 5.11
C ASN A 210 18.75 -6.19 4.49
N ILE A 211 18.63 -6.25 3.17
CA ILE A 211 17.44 -6.72 2.46
C ILE A 211 17.69 -8.13 1.94
N LEU A 212 16.72 -9.02 2.09
CA LEU A 212 16.85 -10.41 1.66
C LEU A 212 17.10 -10.54 0.15
N ASN A 213 17.93 -11.52 -0.21
CA ASN A 213 18.39 -11.72 -1.58
C ASN A 213 17.29 -12.07 -2.60
N ASN A 214 16.12 -12.49 -2.12
CA ASN A 214 14.97 -12.83 -2.94
C ASN A 214 13.92 -11.72 -3.04
N ALA A 215 14.16 -10.55 -2.44
CA ALA A 215 13.43 -9.34 -2.78
C ALA A 215 13.79 -8.91 -4.21
N ARG A 216 12.85 -8.27 -4.89
CA ARG A 216 13.04 -7.76 -6.25
C ARG A 216 12.71 -6.28 -6.33
N TRP A 217 13.47 -5.56 -7.15
CA TRP A 217 13.17 -4.17 -7.48
C TRP A 217 11.80 -4.07 -8.16
N MET A 218 11.03 -3.04 -7.81
CA MET A 218 9.74 -2.74 -8.43
C MET A 218 9.73 -1.33 -8.99
N TRP A 219 9.09 -1.16 -10.14
CA TRP A 219 8.82 0.16 -10.74
C TRP A 219 7.57 0.13 -11.63
N TYR A 220 7.16 1.26 -12.17
CA TYR A 220 6.10 1.33 -13.18
C TYR A 220 6.70 1.36 -14.60
N ASN A 221 6.09 0.60 -15.52
CA ASN A 221 6.43 0.65 -16.94
C ASN A 221 5.20 1.13 -17.73
N PRO A 222 5.21 2.36 -18.28
CA PRO A 222 4.08 2.91 -19.02
C PRO A 222 3.86 2.26 -20.39
N ASP A 223 4.90 1.70 -20.99
CA ASP A 223 4.84 1.05 -22.31
C ASP A 223 5.71 -0.22 -22.35
N PRO A 224 5.21 -1.35 -21.83
CA PRO A 224 5.98 -2.59 -21.78
C PRO A 224 6.26 -3.20 -23.15
N LEU A 225 5.70 -2.66 -24.24
CA LEU A 225 6.02 -3.11 -25.59
C LEU A 225 7.28 -2.44 -26.14
N SER A 226 7.57 -1.22 -25.70
CA SER A 226 8.71 -0.42 -26.19
C SER A 226 9.83 -0.26 -25.14
N ILE A 227 9.50 -0.40 -23.85
CA ILE A 227 10.43 -0.20 -22.73
C ILE A 227 10.69 -1.57 -22.11
N THR A 228 11.90 -2.09 -22.31
CA THR A 228 12.30 -3.39 -21.73
C THR A 228 13.08 -3.23 -20.44
N ASP A 229 13.61 -2.03 -20.14
CA ASP A 229 14.30 -1.72 -18.90
C ASP A 229 13.71 -0.46 -18.22
N PRO A 230 12.62 -0.61 -17.45
CA PRO A 230 11.96 0.51 -16.78
C PRO A 230 12.67 0.97 -15.50
N PHE A 231 13.83 0.39 -15.17
CA PHE A 231 14.61 0.71 -13.97
C PHE A 231 15.80 1.62 -14.26
N ARG A 232 15.97 2.01 -15.54
CA ARG A 232 16.98 2.96 -15.98
C ARG A 232 16.30 4.10 -16.71
N ILE A 233 16.87 5.29 -16.58
CA ILE A 233 16.46 6.44 -17.38
C ILE A 233 17.30 6.53 -18.66
N GLY A 234 16.66 6.88 -19.78
CA GLY A 234 17.35 7.20 -21.03
C GLY A 234 16.52 7.00 -22.28
N ALA A 235 17.21 6.88 -23.42
CA ALA A 235 16.57 6.46 -24.67
C ALA A 235 16.19 4.97 -24.60
N ALA A 236 15.25 4.55 -25.46
CA ALA A 236 14.90 3.15 -25.62
C ALA A 236 16.17 2.27 -25.70
N PRO A 237 16.24 1.16 -24.94
CA PRO A 237 15.13 0.44 -24.31
C PRO A 237 14.70 0.89 -22.90
N ASN A 238 15.22 2.03 -22.43
CA ASN A 238 15.03 2.52 -21.07
C ASN A 238 13.75 3.35 -20.90
N LEU A 239 13.40 3.67 -19.65
CA LEU A 239 12.32 4.61 -19.34
C LEU A 239 12.72 6.01 -19.83
N PRO A 240 11.88 6.71 -20.62
CA PRO A 240 12.15 8.10 -20.96
C PRO A 240 12.10 8.94 -19.68
N ASN A 241 12.95 9.98 -19.62
CA ASN A 241 12.79 10.97 -18.57
C ASN A 241 11.55 11.82 -18.89
N ASP A 242 10.42 11.45 -18.30
CA ASP A 242 9.12 12.08 -18.52
C ASP A 242 8.57 12.75 -17.26
N ASN A 243 9.36 12.81 -16.17
CA ASN A 243 9.04 13.53 -14.94
C ASN A 243 7.66 13.12 -14.36
N ASN A 244 7.32 11.82 -14.31
CA ASN A 244 6.04 11.34 -13.77
C ASN A 244 6.23 10.32 -12.63
N GLU A 245 7.23 10.58 -11.77
CA GLU A 245 7.81 9.55 -10.91
C GLU A 245 7.18 9.44 -9.51
N PHE A 246 6.02 10.05 -9.26
CA PHE A 246 5.25 9.79 -8.03
C PHE A 246 4.40 8.52 -8.15
N LEU A 247 4.89 7.42 -7.56
CA LEU A 247 4.28 6.09 -7.63
C LEU A 247 3.73 5.63 -6.28
N ILE A 248 2.61 4.91 -6.31
CA ILE A 248 2.04 4.26 -5.13
C ILE A 248 1.93 2.76 -5.42
N PHE A 249 2.67 1.96 -4.67
CA PHE A 249 2.58 0.52 -4.65
C PHE A 249 1.64 0.07 -3.53
N ARG A 250 0.92 -1.03 -3.77
CA ARG A 250 0.18 -1.69 -2.71
C ARG A 250 0.23 -3.20 -2.82
N LEU A 251 0.11 -3.86 -1.67
CA LEU A 251 -0.08 -5.29 -1.55
C LEU A 251 -1.22 -5.57 -0.56
N PRO A 252 -2.27 -6.32 -0.94
CA PRO A 252 -3.29 -6.74 0.02
C PRO A 252 -2.67 -7.53 1.17
N ALA A 253 -2.87 -7.10 2.41
CA ALA A 253 -2.34 -7.78 3.59
C ALA A 253 -3.02 -9.13 3.86
N GLU A 254 -4.19 -9.41 3.25
CA GLU A 254 -4.74 -10.78 3.20
C GLU A 254 -3.79 -11.75 2.48
N ILE A 255 -3.11 -11.29 1.42
CA ILE A 255 -2.09 -12.07 0.73
C ILE A 255 -0.84 -12.15 1.62
N ALA A 256 -0.42 -11.03 2.23
CA ALA A 256 0.71 -10.98 3.16
C ALA A 256 0.58 -11.95 4.34
N THR A 257 -0.61 -12.10 4.91
CA THR A 257 -0.89 -12.96 6.06
C THR A 257 -1.25 -14.40 5.67
N SER A 258 -1.56 -14.67 4.39
CA SER A 258 -1.88 -16.01 3.88
C SER A 258 -0.66 -16.89 3.59
N ILE A 259 0.56 -16.34 3.59
CA ILE A 259 1.83 -17.07 3.31
C ILE A 259 2.34 -17.85 4.54
N GLY A 260 1.46 -18.17 5.50
CA GLY A 260 1.76 -18.95 6.70
C GLY A 260 0.81 -20.13 6.98
N GLY A 261 -0.03 -20.55 6.02
CA GLY A 261 -0.89 -21.73 6.17
C GLY A 261 -1.99 -21.63 7.25
N LYS A 262 -2.19 -20.46 7.85
CA LYS A 262 -3.31 -20.17 8.74
C LYS A 262 -4.10 -18.98 8.21
N THR A 263 -4.96 -19.25 7.24
CA THR A 263 -6.10 -18.38 6.95
C THR A 263 -6.92 -18.23 8.24
N TRP A 264 -6.97 -17.02 8.80
CA TRP A 264 -8.03 -16.66 9.74
C TRP A 264 -9.35 -16.80 9.00
N GLY A 265 -10.29 -17.54 9.59
CA GLY A 265 -11.43 -18.14 8.89
C GLY A 265 -12.21 -17.15 8.03
N ARG A 266 -12.10 -17.30 6.70
CA ARG A 266 -13.15 -16.84 5.79
C ARG A 266 -14.41 -17.63 6.11
N LEU A 267 -15.39 -16.96 6.70
CA LEU A 267 -16.77 -17.41 6.62
C LEU A 267 -17.12 -17.49 5.13
N LYS A 268 -17.24 -18.70 4.60
CA LYS A 268 -17.73 -18.93 3.23
C LYS A 268 -19.16 -18.42 3.15
N VAL A 269 -19.37 -17.20 2.66
CA VAL A 269 -20.68 -16.80 2.16
C VAL A 269 -20.85 -17.47 0.79
N SER A 270 -21.53 -18.60 0.78
CA SER A 270 -22.01 -19.21 -0.47
C SER A 270 -23.27 -18.48 -0.88
N TYR A 271 -23.23 -17.77 -2.01
CA TYR A 271 -24.46 -17.39 -2.71
C TYR A 271 -25.02 -18.65 -3.38
N ARG A 272 -26.24 -19.03 -2.99
CA ARG A 272 -27.12 -19.88 -3.80
C ARG A 272 -28.02 -18.98 -4.64
#